data_AF-R6Y3J8-F1
#
_entry.id   AF-R6Y3J8-F1
#
_cell.length_a   1.000
_cell.length_b   1.000
_cell.length_c   1.000
_cell.angle_alpha   90.00
_cell.angle_beta   90.00
_cell.angle_gamma   90.00
#
_symmetry.space_group_name_H-M   'P 1'
#
loop_
_entity.id
_entity.type
_entity.pdbx_description
1 polymer ?
#
loop_
_entity_poly.entity_id
_entity_poly.type
_entity_poly.pdbx_seq_one_letter_code
_entity_poly.pdbx_strand_id
1 'polypeptide(L)'
;MSCVMQAKSAFLCVGREYFYNIIMAKKLAKLHCLGQNKIESYFSRIGVNAMNKNVALYNEMIAFFAGDARRCQHFIKVASLAKQLAESEAADAELTELVEAAGLVHDCGIKPGEAKYGAGHCTGKIQEQEGPAVARKLLQKVGYAPEKIERICYLVAHHHTYNIIDGLDYQLLVEADFIVNFYEDGTPKENIAKAVERIFKTESGIKLAKTMFGL
;
A
#
# COMPACT_ATOMS: atom_id res chain seq x y z
N MET A 1 33.38 29.35 27.82
CA MET A 1 32.16 30.15 27.57
C MET A 1 31.00 29.20 27.37
N SER A 2 30.06 29.18 28.31
CA SER A 2 28.83 28.38 28.24
C SER A 2 27.84 29.04 27.27
N CYS A 3 27.44 28.33 26.21
CA CYS A 3 26.22 28.68 25.48
C CYS A 3 25.12 27.73 25.92
N VAL A 4 24.20 28.24 26.74
CA VAL A 4 22.96 27.57 27.11
C VAL A 4 22.00 27.72 25.93
N MET A 5 21.72 26.65 25.18
CA MET A 5 20.58 26.66 24.27
C MET A 5 19.34 26.20 25.03
N GLN A 6 18.48 27.17 25.37
CA GLN A 6 17.10 26.90 25.74
C GLN A 6 16.38 26.24 24.56
N ALA A 7 15.80 25.06 24.81
CA ALA A 7 14.93 24.39 23.87
C ALA A 7 13.65 25.20 23.67
N LYS A 8 13.63 26.03 22.63
CA LYS A 8 12.40 26.47 21.96
C LYS A 8 12.54 26.06 20.51
N SER A 9 11.83 24.98 20.15
CA SER A 9 11.49 24.59 18.77
C SER A 9 12.50 25.03 17.70
N ALA A 10 13.63 24.31 17.61
CA ALA A 10 14.65 24.57 16.60
C ALA A 10 14.19 24.03 15.23
N PHE A 11 13.77 24.94 14.37
CA PHE A 11 13.70 24.71 12.93
C PHE A 11 15.13 24.52 12.41
N LEU A 12 15.43 23.36 11.81
CA LEU A 12 16.69 23.15 11.09
C LEU A 12 16.39 23.30 9.58
N CYS A 13 16.92 24.35 8.97
CA CYS A 13 16.84 24.56 7.53
C CYS A 13 18.13 24.06 6.89
N VAL A 14 18.05 22.98 6.13
CA VAL A 14 19.13 22.50 5.26
C VAL A 14 18.55 22.43 3.85
N GLY A 15 18.99 23.33 2.96
CA GLY A 15 18.59 23.32 1.56
C GLY A 15 17.08 23.23 1.30
N ARG A 16 16.32 24.28 1.63
CA ARG A 16 14.88 24.47 1.29
C ARG A 16 13.90 23.37 1.73
N GLU A 17 14.25 22.43 2.61
CA GLU A 17 13.27 21.49 3.17
C GLU A 17 13.21 21.55 4.69
N TYR A 18 11.98 21.49 5.22
CA TYR A 18 11.67 21.56 6.64
C TYR A 18 11.31 20.16 7.18
N PHE A 19 12.23 19.55 7.93
CA PHE A 19 11.99 18.23 8.53
C PHE A 19 11.31 18.34 9.90
N TYR A 20 10.04 17.95 9.96
CA TYR A 20 9.26 17.90 11.22
C TYR A 20 9.30 16.47 11.79
N ASN A 21 10.29 16.16 12.64
CA ASN A 21 10.16 15.02 13.54
C ASN A 21 11.10 15.10 14.76
N ILE A 22 10.52 15.17 15.96
CA ILE A 22 11.22 15.31 17.25
C ILE A 22 12.15 14.11 17.53
N ILE A 23 11.86 12.94 16.94
CA ILE A 23 12.70 11.74 17.02
C ILE A 23 14.01 11.92 16.23
N MET A 24 13.98 12.61 15.10
CA MET A 24 15.17 12.88 14.29
C MET A 24 16.09 13.90 14.95
N ALA A 25 15.53 14.95 15.59
CA ALA A 25 16.32 15.96 16.28
C ALA A 25 17.17 15.39 17.43
N LYS A 26 16.62 14.46 18.23
CA LYS A 26 17.36 13.77 19.30
C LYS A 26 18.44 12.81 18.77
N LYS A 27 18.25 12.21 17.59
CA LYS A 27 19.26 11.34 16.95
C LYS A 27 20.35 12.13 16.22
N LEU A 28 20.01 13.27 15.61
CA LEU A 28 20.94 14.22 14.98
C LEU A 28 21.92 14.83 15.98
N ALA A 29 21.51 15.05 17.23
CA ALA A 29 22.42 15.48 18.30
C ALA A 29 23.56 14.48 18.58
N LYS A 30 23.39 13.19 18.23
CA LYS A 30 24.43 12.14 18.31
C LYS A 30 25.35 12.07 17.09
N LEU A 31 25.00 12.74 15.98
CA LEU A 31 25.70 12.71 14.69
C LEU A 31 26.76 13.82 14.53
N HIS A 32 26.97 14.66 15.55
CA HIS A 32 27.89 15.82 15.51
C HIS A 32 29.38 15.50 15.30
N CYS A 33 29.76 14.21 15.18
CA CYS A 33 31.14 13.78 14.96
C CYS A 33 31.33 12.90 13.70
N LEU A 34 30.32 12.77 12.83
CA LEU A 34 30.40 11.93 11.63
C LEU A 34 30.52 12.79 10.38
N GLY A 35 31.53 12.52 9.55
CA GLY A 35 31.70 13.19 8.26
C GLY A 35 30.54 12.91 7.31
N GLN A 36 30.33 13.81 6.34
CA GLN A 36 29.18 13.87 5.41
C GLN A 36 28.81 12.49 4.81
N ASN A 37 29.81 11.71 4.36
CA ASN A 37 29.61 10.37 3.79
C ASN A 37 29.03 9.33 4.78
N LYS A 38 29.33 9.45 6.08
CA LYS A 38 28.76 8.56 7.12
C LYS A 38 27.33 8.95 7.47
N ILE A 39 26.98 10.22 7.33
CA ILE A 39 25.62 10.72 7.50
C ILE A 39 24.75 10.23 6.34
N GLU A 40 25.21 10.35 5.10
CA GLU A 40 24.51 9.81 3.92
C GLU A 40 24.36 8.28 3.99
N SER A 41 25.42 7.56 4.38
CA SER A 41 25.35 6.11 4.64
C SER A 41 24.35 5.76 5.75
N TYR A 42 24.27 6.57 6.81
CA TYR A 42 23.30 6.39 7.87
C TYR A 42 21.87 6.61 7.36
N PHE A 43 21.58 7.73 6.68
CA PHE A 43 20.27 8.04 6.10
C PHE A 43 19.84 7.07 4.99
N SER A 44 20.78 6.54 4.22
CA SER A 44 20.58 5.42 3.29
C SER A 44 20.19 4.13 4.04
N ARG A 45 20.86 3.83 5.16
CA ARG A 45 20.56 2.67 6.02
C ARG A 45 19.25 2.79 6.80
N ILE A 46 18.79 4.00 7.11
CA ILE A 46 17.46 4.25 7.74
C ILE A 46 16.37 4.59 6.71
N GLY A 47 16.64 4.46 5.40
CA GLY A 47 15.64 4.55 4.34
C GLY A 47 15.08 5.94 4.06
N VAL A 48 15.73 7.02 4.49
CA VAL A 48 15.15 8.38 4.44
C VAL A 48 15.29 9.06 3.07
N ASN A 49 16.18 8.57 2.18
CA ASN A 49 16.44 9.19 0.87
C ASN A 49 15.98 8.35 -0.35
N ALA A 50 15.31 7.22 -0.14
CA ALA A 50 14.46 6.65 -1.17
C ALA A 50 13.05 7.18 -0.89
N MET A 51 12.49 8.00 -1.78
CA MET A 51 11.05 8.18 -1.81
C MET A 51 10.45 6.76 -1.75
N ASN A 52 9.69 6.45 -0.69
CA ASN A 52 9.08 5.13 -0.56
C ASN A 52 8.32 4.87 -1.87
N LYS A 53 8.68 3.83 -2.63
CA LYS A 53 8.11 3.58 -3.96
C LYS A 53 6.59 3.45 -3.87
N ASN A 54 6.07 2.95 -2.75
CA ASN A 54 4.63 2.92 -2.46
C ASN A 54 4.04 4.33 -2.38
N VAL A 55 4.73 5.32 -1.81
CA VAL A 55 4.27 6.73 -1.78
C VAL A 55 4.26 7.35 -3.17
N ALA A 56 5.28 7.09 -3.99
CA ALA A 56 5.28 7.54 -5.38
C ALA A 56 4.13 6.87 -6.17
N LEU A 57 3.95 5.56 -6.01
CA LEU A 57 2.87 4.79 -6.64
C LEU A 57 1.48 5.26 -6.19
N TYR A 58 1.33 5.57 -4.91
CA TYR A 58 0.12 6.14 -4.33
C TYR A 58 -0.28 7.44 -5.02
N ASN A 59 0.67 8.36 -5.20
CA ASN A 59 0.42 9.63 -5.89
C ASN A 59 0.10 9.42 -7.38
N GLU A 60 0.77 8.48 -8.04
CA GLU A 60 0.45 8.08 -9.41
C GLU A 60 -0.96 7.49 -9.52
N MET A 61 -1.41 6.70 -8.54
CA MET A 61 -2.76 6.15 -8.51
C MET A 61 -3.84 7.20 -8.21
N ILE A 62 -3.55 8.19 -7.35
CA ILE A 62 -4.43 9.36 -7.18
C ILE A 62 -4.57 10.13 -8.48
N ALA A 63 -3.45 10.40 -9.18
CA ALA A 63 -3.47 11.08 -10.46
C ALA A 63 -4.19 10.24 -11.53
N PHE A 64 -3.99 8.92 -11.51
CA PHE A 64 -4.66 7.98 -12.41
C PHE A 64 -6.18 8.04 -12.22
N PHE A 65 -6.68 8.08 -10.99
CA PHE A 65 -8.10 8.22 -10.66
C PHE A 65 -8.54 9.69 -10.43
N ALA A 66 -7.87 10.67 -11.04
CA ALA A 66 -8.21 12.08 -10.88
C ALA A 66 -9.72 12.34 -11.13
N GLY A 67 -10.36 13.00 -10.17
CA GLY A 67 -11.81 13.29 -10.17
C GLY A 67 -12.68 12.18 -9.58
N ASP A 68 -12.12 11.02 -9.20
CA ASP A 68 -12.85 9.87 -8.66
C ASP A 68 -12.44 9.59 -7.21
N ALA A 69 -12.94 10.44 -6.31
CA ALA A 69 -12.60 10.34 -4.88
C ALA A 69 -13.01 8.99 -4.27
N ARG A 70 -14.09 8.36 -4.76
CA ARG A 70 -14.53 7.05 -4.28
C ARG A 70 -13.46 6.00 -4.56
N ARG A 71 -13.00 5.89 -5.81
CA ARG A 71 -11.96 4.90 -6.17
C ARG A 71 -10.62 5.19 -5.48
N CYS A 72 -10.28 6.47 -5.32
CA CYS A 72 -9.14 6.84 -4.50
C CYS A 72 -9.26 6.28 -3.07
N GLN A 73 -10.37 6.56 -2.39
CA GLN A 73 -10.57 6.08 -1.02
C GLN A 73 -10.56 4.56 -0.91
N HIS A 74 -11.13 3.87 -1.90
CA HIS A 74 -11.14 2.42 -1.95
C HIS A 74 -9.71 1.84 -1.95
N PHE A 75 -8.88 2.16 -2.95
CA PHE A 75 -7.53 1.58 -3.03
C PHE A 75 -6.64 2.02 -1.85
N ILE A 76 -6.85 3.23 -1.30
CA ILE A 76 -6.11 3.72 -0.12
C ILE A 76 -6.37 2.81 1.08
N LYS A 77 -7.63 2.45 1.32
CA LYS A 77 -8.01 1.55 2.42
C LYS A 77 -7.49 0.14 2.17
N VAL A 78 -7.62 -0.38 0.95
CA VAL A 78 -7.15 -1.73 0.60
C VAL A 78 -5.63 -1.83 0.80
N ALA A 79 -4.85 -0.88 0.27
CA ALA A 79 -3.40 -0.86 0.45
C ALA A 79 -2.98 -0.78 1.93
N SER A 80 -3.65 0.09 2.71
CA SER A 80 -3.37 0.21 4.13
C SER A 80 -3.70 -1.05 4.92
N LEU A 81 -4.82 -1.72 4.61
CA LEU A 81 -5.21 -2.96 5.28
C LEU A 81 -4.32 -4.13 4.85
N ALA A 82 -3.99 -4.26 3.57
CA ALA A 82 -3.11 -5.31 3.06
C ALA A 82 -1.73 -5.26 3.76
N LYS A 83 -1.17 -4.06 3.92
CA LYS A 83 0.04 -3.83 4.69
C LYS A 83 -0.10 -4.27 6.15
N GLN A 84 -1.17 -3.84 6.82
CA GLN A 84 -1.40 -4.14 8.23
C GLN A 84 -1.58 -5.65 8.46
N LEU A 85 -2.25 -6.36 7.54
CA LEU A 85 -2.40 -7.80 7.59
C LEU A 85 -1.05 -8.50 7.39
N ALA A 86 -0.23 -8.06 6.42
CA ALA A 86 1.11 -8.60 6.23
C ALA A 86 1.98 -8.45 7.49
N GLU A 87 2.00 -7.27 8.09
CA GLU A 87 2.73 -7.01 9.33
C GLU A 87 2.20 -7.89 10.49
N SER A 88 0.89 -8.15 10.53
CA SER A 88 0.26 -9.00 11.55
C SER A 88 0.56 -10.50 11.35
N GLU A 89 0.77 -10.94 10.11
CA GLU A 89 1.28 -12.27 9.76
C GLU A 89 2.82 -12.37 9.89
N ALA A 90 3.47 -11.35 10.44
CA ALA A 90 4.93 -11.26 10.57
C ALA A 90 5.68 -11.45 9.23
N ALA A 91 5.06 -10.99 8.13
CA ALA A 91 5.71 -10.90 6.83
C ALA A 91 6.99 -10.04 6.91
N ASP A 92 7.97 -10.36 6.07
CA ASP A 92 9.15 -9.51 5.93
C ASP A 92 8.82 -8.19 5.22
N ALA A 93 9.80 -7.27 5.22
CA ALA A 93 9.63 -5.96 4.62
C ALA A 93 9.40 -6.03 3.09
N GLU A 94 9.92 -7.05 2.42
CA GLU A 94 9.79 -7.19 0.97
C GLU A 94 8.37 -7.60 0.58
N LEU A 95 7.82 -8.60 1.26
CA LEU A 95 6.43 -9.04 1.09
C LEU A 95 5.45 -7.93 1.49
N THR A 96 5.72 -7.23 2.60
CA THR A 96 4.89 -6.10 3.07
C THR A 96 4.87 -4.96 2.04
N GLU A 97 6.03 -4.59 1.49
CA GLU A 97 6.11 -3.57 0.41
C GLU A 97 5.34 -4.01 -0.83
N LEU A 98 5.48 -5.29 -1.23
CA LEU A 98 4.87 -5.86 -2.42
C LEU A 98 3.34 -5.86 -2.32
N VAL A 99 2.78 -6.30 -1.20
CA VAL A 99 1.32 -6.37 -1.03
C VAL A 99 0.69 -4.99 -0.86
N GLU A 100 1.38 -4.05 -0.20
CA GLU A 100 0.95 -2.65 -0.15
C GLU A 100 0.90 -2.06 -1.58
N ALA A 101 1.94 -2.30 -2.39
CA ALA A 101 1.95 -1.89 -3.80
C ALA A 101 0.82 -2.53 -4.61
N ALA A 102 0.56 -3.83 -4.42
CA ALA A 102 -0.53 -4.54 -5.09
C ALA A 102 -1.90 -3.97 -4.71
N GLY A 103 -2.13 -3.67 -3.43
CA GLY A 103 -3.35 -3.02 -2.95
C GLY A 103 -3.56 -1.64 -3.57
N LEU A 104 -2.49 -0.87 -3.83
CA LEU A 104 -2.60 0.42 -4.50
C LEU A 104 -3.11 0.30 -5.94
N VAL A 105 -2.74 -0.76 -6.67
CA VAL A 105 -2.97 -0.87 -8.11
C VAL A 105 -3.98 -1.93 -8.53
N HIS A 106 -4.54 -2.73 -7.61
CA HIS A 106 -5.40 -3.87 -7.96
C HIS A 106 -6.56 -3.49 -8.89
N ASP A 107 -7.22 -2.37 -8.61
CA ASP A 107 -8.38 -1.87 -9.37
C ASP A 107 -8.01 -0.98 -10.57
N CYS A 108 -6.73 -0.88 -10.96
CA CYS A 108 -6.33 -0.01 -12.08
C CYS A 108 -6.95 -0.44 -13.42
N GLY A 109 -7.47 -1.67 -13.52
CA GLY A 109 -8.22 -2.19 -14.66
C GLY A 109 -9.60 -1.55 -14.87
N ILE A 110 -10.15 -0.85 -13.88
CA ILE A 110 -11.48 -0.24 -13.99
C ILE A 110 -11.53 0.80 -15.11
N LYS A 111 -10.60 1.75 -15.15
CA LYS A 111 -10.61 2.83 -16.16
C LYS A 111 -10.56 2.32 -17.61
N PRO A 112 -9.59 1.47 -18.01
CA PRO A 112 -9.61 0.91 -19.37
C PRO A 112 -10.82 0.01 -19.62
N GLY A 113 -11.28 -0.73 -18.62
CA GLY A 113 -12.48 -1.54 -18.72
C GLY A 113 -13.73 -0.71 -19.02
N GLU A 114 -13.97 0.36 -18.27
CA GLU A 114 -15.10 1.27 -18.53
C GLU A 114 -14.96 2.01 -19.86
N ALA A 115 -13.74 2.41 -20.24
CA ALA A 115 -13.51 3.07 -21.53
C ALA A 115 -13.81 2.16 -22.73
N LYS A 116 -13.55 0.85 -22.59
CA LYS A 116 -13.70 -0.13 -23.68
C LYS A 116 -15.08 -0.78 -23.72
N TYR A 117 -15.71 -1.00 -22.57
CA TYR A 117 -16.95 -1.77 -22.44
C TYR A 117 -18.14 -0.94 -21.92
N GLY A 118 -17.91 0.30 -21.50
CA GLY A 118 -18.92 1.20 -20.94
C GLY A 118 -18.92 1.21 -19.40
N ALA A 119 -19.28 2.37 -18.83
CA ALA A 119 -19.43 2.53 -17.38
C ALA A 119 -20.49 1.56 -16.83
N GLY A 120 -20.20 0.90 -15.71
CA GLY A 120 -21.07 -0.11 -15.11
C GLY A 120 -21.01 -1.50 -15.76
N HIS A 121 -20.28 -1.67 -16.87
CA HIS A 121 -20.05 -2.98 -17.52
C HIS A 121 -18.66 -3.56 -17.23
N CYS A 122 -17.83 -2.87 -16.45
CA CYS A 122 -16.53 -3.36 -16.04
C CYS A 122 -16.68 -4.41 -14.92
N THR A 123 -16.74 -5.68 -15.30
CA THR A 123 -16.78 -6.81 -14.36
C THR A 123 -15.39 -7.11 -13.80
N GLY A 124 -15.29 -7.86 -12.69
CA GLY A 124 -14.00 -8.27 -12.13
C GLY A 124 -13.09 -8.97 -13.14
N LYS A 125 -13.65 -9.82 -14.02
CA LYS A 125 -12.91 -10.44 -15.12
C LYS A 125 -12.33 -9.44 -16.13
N ILE A 126 -13.04 -8.35 -16.39
CA ILE A 126 -12.54 -7.27 -17.27
C ILE A 126 -11.41 -6.51 -16.55
N GLN A 127 -11.54 -6.27 -15.25
CA GLN A 127 -10.48 -5.63 -14.48
C GLN A 127 -9.20 -6.48 -14.47
N GLU A 128 -9.33 -7.77 -14.21
CA GLU A 128 -8.24 -8.75 -14.28
C GLU A 128 -7.58 -8.81 -15.67
N GLN A 129 -8.37 -8.65 -16.74
CA GLN A 129 -7.86 -8.63 -18.11
C GLN A 129 -7.10 -7.35 -18.46
N GLU A 130 -7.65 -6.19 -18.10
CA GLU A 130 -7.14 -4.88 -18.55
C GLU A 130 -6.12 -4.27 -17.56
N GLY A 131 -6.21 -4.63 -16.28
CA GLY A 131 -5.41 -4.10 -15.17
C GLY A 131 -3.90 -4.36 -15.29
N PRO A 132 -3.41 -5.57 -15.62
CA PRO A 132 -1.98 -5.87 -15.60
C PRO A 132 -1.13 -4.96 -16.51
N ALA A 133 -1.67 -4.57 -17.66
CA ALA A 133 -1.00 -3.65 -18.58
C ALA A 133 -0.87 -2.23 -18.00
N VAL A 134 -1.85 -1.79 -17.21
CA VAL A 134 -1.83 -0.48 -16.53
C VAL A 134 -0.91 -0.53 -15.31
N ALA A 135 -1.05 -1.55 -14.45
CA ALA A 135 -0.20 -1.77 -13.28
C ALA A 135 1.29 -1.78 -13.67
N ARG A 136 1.66 -2.52 -14.72
CA ARG A 136 3.04 -2.58 -15.23
C ARG A 136 3.60 -1.18 -15.53
N LYS A 137 2.85 -0.34 -16.25
CA LYS A 137 3.28 1.02 -16.61
C LYS A 137 3.49 1.89 -15.37
N LEU A 138 2.58 1.84 -14.40
CA LEU A 138 2.66 2.62 -13.16
C LEU A 138 3.86 2.21 -12.31
N LEU A 139 4.06 0.90 -12.13
CA LEU A 139 5.17 0.35 -11.35
C LEU A 139 6.53 0.62 -12.00
N GLN A 140 6.63 0.52 -13.33
CA GLN A 140 7.85 0.88 -14.07
C GLN A 140 8.18 2.36 -13.89
N LYS A 141 7.17 3.23 -13.97
CA LYS A 141 7.33 4.69 -13.83
C LYS A 141 7.96 5.08 -12.49
N VAL A 142 7.62 4.38 -11.41
CA VAL A 142 8.15 4.64 -10.06
C VAL A 142 9.35 3.74 -9.69
N GLY A 143 9.84 2.93 -10.63
CA GLY A 143 11.11 2.20 -10.50
C GLY A 143 11.06 0.90 -9.70
N TYR A 144 9.97 0.13 -9.76
CA TYR A 144 9.98 -1.25 -9.24
C TYR A 144 10.90 -2.16 -10.05
N ALA A 145 11.47 -3.16 -9.38
CA ALA A 145 12.25 -4.19 -10.04
C ALA A 145 11.34 -5.08 -10.92
N PRO A 146 11.85 -5.61 -12.06
CA PRO A 146 11.06 -6.44 -12.98
C PRO A 146 10.35 -7.60 -12.29
N GLU A 147 11.00 -8.27 -11.34
CA GLU A 147 10.46 -9.43 -10.64
C GLU A 147 9.24 -9.06 -9.78
N LYS A 148 9.33 -7.93 -9.06
CA LYS A 148 8.19 -7.38 -8.30
C LYS A 148 7.06 -6.93 -9.21
N ILE A 149 7.39 -6.32 -10.36
CA ILE A 149 6.39 -5.90 -11.35
C ILE A 149 5.59 -7.10 -11.84
N GLU A 150 6.26 -8.19 -12.23
CA GLU A 150 5.58 -9.38 -12.74
C GLU A 150 4.69 -10.01 -11.66
N ARG A 151 5.16 -10.08 -10.40
CA ARG A 151 4.33 -10.62 -9.31
C ARG A 151 3.13 -9.72 -9.03
N ILE A 152 3.30 -8.40 -8.94
CA ILE A 152 2.17 -7.49 -8.72
C ILE A 152 1.18 -7.55 -9.88
N CYS A 153 1.66 -7.59 -11.14
CA CYS A 153 0.78 -7.74 -12.30
C CYS A 153 0.01 -9.07 -12.28
N TYR A 154 0.63 -10.15 -11.80
CA TYR A 154 -0.06 -11.41 -11.56
C TYR A 154 -1.16 -11.24 -10.51
N LEU A 155 -0.91 -10.57 -9.39
CA LEU A 155 -1.95 -10.31 -8.38
C LEU A 155 -3.11 -9.50 -8.96
N VAL A 156 -2.82 -8.43 -9.72
CA VAL A 156 -3.85 -7.64 -10.43
C VAL A 156 -4.65 -8.51 -11.41
N ALA A 157 -4.00 -9.44 -12.11
CA ALA A 157 -4.65 -10.32 -13.08
C ALA A 157 -5.59 -11.37 -12.46
N HIS A 158 -5.57 -11.56 -11.14
CA HIS A 158 -6.30 -12.64 -10.49
C HIS A 158 -7.04 -12.22 -9.21
N HIS A 159 -7.01 -10.96 -8.79
CA HIS A 159 -7.57 -10.55 -7.49
C HIS A 159 -9.09 -10.80 -7.32
N HIS A 160 -9.84 -11.13 -8.37
CA HIS A 160 -11.23 -11.58 -8.30
C HIS A 160 -11.43 -13.11 -8.48
N THR A 161 -10.34 -13.88 -8.54
CA THR A 161 -10.29 -15.34 -8.75
C THR A 161 -9.99 -16.10 -7.45
N TYR A 162 -10.99 -16.26 -6.58
CA TYR A 162 -10.75 -16.71 -5.19
C TYR A 162 -10.50 -18.22 -4.99
N ASN A 163 -10.67 -19.05 -6.02
CA ASN A 163 -10.56 -20.50 -5.92
C ASN A 163 -9.15 -21.05 -6.18
N ILE A 164 -8.21 -20.20 -6.61
CA ILE A 164 -6.83 -20.58 -6.97
C ILE A 164 -5.86 -19.55 -6.38
N ILE A 165 -5.98 -19.28 -5.08
CA ILE A 165 -5.06 -18.37 -4.40
C ILE A 165 -3.69 -19.04 -4.26
N ASP A 166 -2.71 -18.47 -4.94
CA ASP A 166 -1.30 -18.85 -4.92
C ASP A 166 -0.50 -17.81 -4.14
N GLY A 167 -0.02 -18.18 -2.94
CA GLY A 167 0.86 -17.34 -2.12
C GLY A 167 0.16 -16.48 -1.07
N LEU A 168 0.94 -16.10 -0.04
CA LEU A 168 0.47 -15.29 1.08
C LEU A 168 0.13 -13.85 0.66
N ASP A 169 0.92 -13.24 -0.22
CA ASP A 169 0.64 -11.93 -0.81
C ASP A 169 -0.74 -11.86 -1.48
N TYR A 170 -1.09 -12.89 -2.23
CA TYR A 170 -2.38 -12.97 -2.91
C TYR A 170 -3.52 -13.11 -1.90
N GLN A 171 -3.37 -14.00 -0.92
CA GLN A 171 -4.37 -14.15 0.14
C GLN A 171 -4.59 -12.83 0.90
N LEU A 172 -3.50 -12.12 1.25
CA LEU A 172 -3.56 -10.84 1.97
C LEU A 172 -4.26 -9.75 1.15
N LEU A 173 -3.97 -9.66 -0.15
CA LEU A 173 -4.63 -8.71 -1.05
C LEU A 173 -6.14 -8.97 -1.11
N VAL A 174 -6.54 -10.22 -1.36
CA VAL A 174 -7.94 -10.62 -1.46
C VAL A 174 -8.69 -10.34 -0.16
N GLU A 175 -8.11 -10.70 0.99
CA GLU A 175 -8.74 -10.47 2.28
C GLU A 175 -8.89 -8.98 2.62
N ALA A 176 -7.87 -8.17 2.31
CA ALA A 176 -7.94 -6.73 2.50
C ALA A 176 -9.05 -6.10 1.64
N ASP A 177 -9.13 -6.47 0.36
CA ASP A 177 -10.17 -5.99 -0.56
C ASP A 177 -11.57 -6.38 -0.06
N PHE A 178 -11.77 -7.65 0.33
CA PHE A 178 -13.04 -8.09 0.93
C PHE A 178 -13.43 -7.29 2.17
N ILE A 179 -12.50 -7.03 3.09
CA ILE A 179 -12.79 -6.24 4.31
C ILE A 179 -13.26 -4.83 3.94
N VAL A 180 -12.62 -4.17 2.96
CA VAL A 180 -13.04 -2.84 2.52
C VAL A 180 -14.42 -2.90 1.87
N ASN A 181 -14.64 -3.85 0.96
CA ASN A 181 -15.91 -4.01 0.25
C ASN A 181 -17.07 -4.32 1.20
N PHE A 182 -16.85 -5.14 2.23
CA PHE A 182 -17.88 -5.40 3.25
C PHE A 182 -18.39 -4.11 3.89
N TYR A 183 -17.49 -3.17 4.19
CA TYR A 183 -17.84 -1.87 4.74
C TYR A 183 -18.47 -0.93 3.70
N GLU A 184 -17.85 -0.79 2.53
CA GLU A 184 -18.30 0.17 1.50
C GLU A 184 -19.67 -0.20 0.92
N ASP A 185 -19.94 -1.49 0.76
CA ASP A 185 -21.19 -2.00 0.19
C ASP A 185 -22.28 -2.23 1.25
N GLY A 186 -21.98 -2.01 2.53
CA GLY A 186 -22.91 -2.29 3.63
C GLY A 186 -23.35 -3.75 3.68
N THR A 187 -22.41 -4.67 3.47
CA THR A 187 -22.70 -6.11 3.36
C THR A 187 -23.33 -6.66 4.64
N PRO A 188 -24.45 -7.41 4.59
CA PRO A 188 -25.07 -8.01 5.76
C PRO A 188 -24.14 -8.97 6.51
N LYS A 189 -24.21 -9.00 7.85
CA LYS A 189 -23.31 -9.80 8.70
C LYS A 189 -23.31 -11.28 8.34
N GLU A 190 -24.46 -11.84 7.98
CA GLU A 190 -24.59 -13.24 7.61
C GLU A 190 -23.83 -13.56 6.31
N ASN A 191 -23.77 -12.60 5.39
CA ASN A 191 -23.02 -12.74 4.14
C ASN A 191 -21.51 -12.55 4.38
N ILE A 192 -21.12 -11.63 5.26
CA ILE A 192 -19.72 -11.47 5.69
C ILE A 192 -19.22 -12.77 6.33
N ALA A 193 -19.98 -13.35 7.27
CA ALA A 193 -19.60 -14.59 7.94
C ALA A 193 -19.34 -15.74 6.95
N LYS A 194 -20.23 -15.92 5.95
CA LYS A 194 -20.04 -16.92 4.89
C LYS A 194 -18.82 -16.64 4.01
N ALA A 195 -18.57 -15.39 3.68
CA ALA A 195 -17.41 -15.01 2.89
C ALA A 195 -16.10 -15.27 3.65
N VAL A 196 -16.04 -14.91 4.94
CA VAL A 196 -14.91 -15.19 5.83
C VAL A 196 -14.65 -16.69 5.93
N GLU A 197 -15.67 -17.50 6.19
CA GLU A 197 -15.54 -18.96 6.27
C GLU A 197 -14.99 -19.58 4.98
N ARG A 198 -15.47 -19.10 3.82
CA ARG A 198 -15.14 -19.69 2.53
C ARG A 198 -13.78 -19.23 1.99
N ILE A 199 -13.48 -17.94 2.10
CA ILE A 199 -12.39 -17.28 1.35
C ILE A 199 -11.19 -16.99 2.24
N PHE A 200 -11.40 -16.58 3.49
CA PHE A 200 -10.30 -16.15 4.34
C PHE A 200 -9.50 -17.36 4.85
N LYS A 201 -8.17 -17.19 4.94
CA LYS A 201 -7.21 -18.20 5.39
C LYS A 201 -6.22 -17.66 6.41
N THR A 202 -5.86 -16.37 6.37
CA THR A 202 -4.91 -15.82 7.35
C THR A 202 -5.56 -15.66 8.72
N GLU A 203 -4.78 -15.88 9.78
CA GLU A 203 -5.30 -15.72 11.14
C GLU A 203 -5.65 -14.25 11.42
N SER A 204 -4.82 -13.33 10.96
CA SER A 204 -5.03 -11.88 11.09
C SER A 204 -6.26 -11.40 10.33
N GLY A 205 -6.47 -11.83 9.09
CA GLY A 205 -7.62 -11.46 8.27
C GLY A 205 -8.93 -11.95 8.88
N ILE A 206 -8.98 -13.23 9.30
CA ILE A 206 -10.16 -13.80 9.98
C ILE A 206 -10.46 -13.04 11.27
N LYS A 207 -9.44 -12.79 12.10
CA LYS A 207 -9.59 -12.08 13.36
C LYS A 207 -10.06 -10.64 13.14
N LEU A 208 -9.47 -9.94 12.17
CA LEU A 208 -9.81 -8.56 11.86
C LEU A 208 -11.25 -8.45 11.36
N ALA A 209 -11.65 -9.28 10.40
CA ALA A 209 -13.03 -9.30 9.89
C ALA A 209 -14.06 -9.58 11.01
N LYS A 210 -13.82 -10.61 11.84
CA LYS A 210 -14.70 -10.92 12.98
C LYS A 210 -14.82 -9.74 13.96
N THR A 211 -13.70 -9.07 14.23
CA THR A 211 -13.66 -7.92 15.14
C THR A 211 -14.39 -6.72 14.56
N MET A 212 -14.10 -6.34 13.32
CA MET A 212 -14.68 -5.15 12.67
C MET A 212 -16.20 -5.27 12.47
N PHE A 213 -16.69 -6.46 12.15
CA PHE A 213 -18.10 -6.68 11.82
C PHE A 213 -18.91 -7.33 12.94
N GLY A 214 -18.29 -7.69 14.06
CA GLY A 214 -18.93 -8.34 15.20
C GLY A 214 -19.64 -9.62 14.78
N LEU A 215 -18.85 -10.56 14.24
CA LEU A 215 -19.26 -11.89 13.79
C LEU A 215 -19.08 -12.95 14.89
#